data_AF-P0CI88-F1
#
_entry.id   AF-P0CI88-F1
#
_cell.length_a   1.000
_cell.length_b   1.000
_cell.length_c   1.000
_cell.angle_alpha   90.00
_cell.angle_beta   90.00
_cell.angle_gamma   90.00
#
_symmetry.space_group_name_H-M   'P 1'
#
loop_
_entity.id
_entity.type
_entity.pdbx_description
1 polymer ?
#
loop_
_entity_poly.entity_id
_entity_poly.type
_entity_poly.pdbx_seq_one_letter_code
_entity_poly.pdbx_strand_id
1 'polypeptide(L)' 'GSLLLVLFLLSVICYAEIAAGPTKCQYGRPCDSDRDCCWEYRCLSSGEEYTCKQDPGP' A
#
# COMPACT_ATOMS: atom_id res chain seq x y z
N GLY A 1 16.33 -24.12 20.90
CA GLY A 1 15.31 -24.38 19.88
C GLY A 1 14.61 -23.10 19.46
N SER A 2 13.78 -22.51 20.33
CA SER A 2 12.86 -21.43 19.95
C SER A 2 13.48 -20.14 19.41
N LEU A 3 14.63 -19.68 19.91
CA LEU A 3 15.19 -18.39 19.49
C LEU A 3 15.54 -18.37 17.98
N LEU A 4 16.15 -19.45 17.49
CA LEU A 4 16.49 -19.60 16.06
C LEU A 4 15.24 -19.63 15.19
N LEU A 5 14.17 -20.30 15.67
CA LEU A 5 12.90 -20.37 14.95
C LEU A 5 12.24 -18.99 14.83
N VAL A 6 12.27 -18.18 15.89
CA VAL A 6 11.73 -16.81 15.88
C VAL A 6 12.50 -15.92 14.91
N LEU A 7 13.84 -15.98 14.91
CA LEU A 7 14.66 -15.21 13.97
C LEU A 7 14.40 -15.61 12.51
N PHE A 8 14.24 -16.91 12.25
CA PHE A 8 13.89 -17.40 10.92
C PHE A 8 12.53 -16.86 10.47
N LEU A 9 11.50 -16.92 11.32
CA LEU A 9 10.17 -16.37 11.00
C LEU A 9 10.22 -14.86 10.73
N LEU A 10 10.94 -14.09 11.54
CA LEU A 10 11.12 -12.65 11.32
C LEU A 10 11.81 -12.36 9.98
N SER A 11 12.83 -13.15 9.62
CA SER A 11 13.52 -13.00 8.34
C SER A 11 12.61 -13.28 7.14
N VAL A 12 11.75 -14.30 7.24
CA VAL A 12 10.78 -14.66 6.20
C VAL A 12 9.71 -13.58 6.05
N ILE A 13 9.19 -13.05 7.16
CA ILE A 13 8.20 -11.96 7.14
C ILE A 13 8.82 -10.70 6.51
N CYS A 14 10.03 -10.33 6.93
CA CYS A 14 10.72 -9.18 6.37
C CYS A 14 10.97 -9.34 4.86
N TYR A 15 11.40 -10.53 4.43
CA TYR A 15 11.56 -10.84 3.01
C TYR A 15 10.23 -10.77 2.25
N ALA A 16 9.12 -11.25 2.83
CA ALA A 16 7.80 -11.18 2.21
C ALA A 16 7.33 -9.73 2.00
N GLU A 17 7.55 -8.85 2.98
CA GLU A 17 7.25 -7.41 2.87
C GLU A 17 8.10 -6.74 1.78
N ILE A 18 9.40 -7.06 1.69
CA ILE A 18 10.28 -6.52 0.66
C ILE A 18 9.91 -7.07 -0.73
N ALA A 19 9.60 -8.36 -0.82
CA ALA A 19 9.22 -9.04 -2.06
C ALA A 19 7.84 -8.62 -2.58
N ALA A 20 6.93 -8.20 -1.68
CA ALA A 20 5.69 -7.54 -2.06
C ALA A 20 5.95 -6.24 -2.85
N GLY A 21 7.16 -5.70 -2.75
CA GLY A 21 7.62 -4.52 -3.48
C GLY A 21 6.84 -3.27 -3.05
N PRO A 22 7.17 -2.09 -3.62
CA PRO A 22 6.25 -0.98 -3.52
C PRO A 22 4.93 -1.46 -4.11
N THR A 23 3.88 -1.52 -3.29
CA THR A 23 2.52 -1.87 -3.71
C THR A 23 2.29 -1.19 -5.05
N LYS A 24 2.19 -1.97 -6.14
CA LYS A 24 1.99 -1.39 -7.48
C LYS A 24 0.89 -0.36 -7.34
N CYS A 25 1.14 0.85 -7.81
CA CYS A 25 0.21 1.97 -7.72
C CYS A 25 -1.14 1.53 -8.29
N GLN A 26 -2.05 1.15 -7.41
CA GLN A 26 -3.33 0.57 -7.79
C GLN A 26 -4.35 1.68 -7.80
N TYR A 27 -4.87 1.95 -8.99
CA TYR A 27 -6.05 2.77 -9.18
C TYR A 27 -7.25 2.13 -8.46
N GLY A 28 -8.07 2.95 -7.80
CA GLY A 28 -9.31 2.52 -7.15
C GLY A 28 -9.14 1.88 -5.76
N ARG A 29 -7.92 1.83 -5.20
CA ARG A 29 -7.76 1.38 -3.80
C ARG A 29 -8.42 2.38 -2.84
N PRO A 30 -8.98 1.93 -1.71
CA PRO A 30 -9.40 2.82 -0.64
C PRO A 30 -8.24 3.67 -0.12
N CYS A 31 -8.53 4.90 0.26
CA CYS A 31 -7.57 5.85 0.82
C CYS A 31 -8.28 6.77 1.83
N ASP A 32 -7.52 7.26 2.80
CA ASP A 32 -7.99 8.31 3.73
C ASP A 32 -7.34 9.66 3.41
N SER A 33 -6.22 9.64 2.68
CA SER A 33 -5.45 10.82 2.30
C SER A 33 -4.73 10.63 0.96
N ASP A 34 -4.34 11.74 0.31
CA ASP A 34 -3.52 11.71 -0.92
C ASP A 34 -2.18 10.96 -0.73
N ARG A 35 -1.69 10.82 0.50
CA ARG A 35 -0.44 10.13 0.82
C ARG A 35 -0.56 8.61 0.74
N ASP A 36 -1.78 8.09 0.81
CA ASP A 36 -2.06 6.66 0.63
C ASP A 36 -2.05 6.26 -0.85
N CYS A 37 -2.15 7.27 -1.72
CA CYS A 37 -2.10 7.15 -3.15
C CYS A 37 -0.69 7.35 -3.68
N CYS A 38 -0.42 6.80 -4.86
CA CYS A 38 0.79 7.15 -5.58
C CYS A 38 0.71 8.57 -6.10
N TRP A 39 1.88 9.16 -6.38
CA TRP A 39 2.02 10.56 -6.80
C TRP A 39 1.18 10.98 -8.02
N GLU A 40 0.78 10.03 -8.87
CA GLU A 40 -0.09 10.25 -10.05
C GLU A 40 -1.59 10.30 -9.71
N TYR A 41 -1.96 9.93 -8.48
CA TYR A 41 -3.33 9.77 -8.02
C TYR A 41 -3.59 10.64 -6.79
N ARG A 42 -4.85 11.05 -6.63
CA ARG A 42 -5.37 11.70 -5.43
C ARG A 42 -6.45 10.87 -4.79
N CYS A 43 -6.60 11.06 -3.49
CA CYS A 43 -7.63 10.43 -2.72
C CYS A 43 -8.95 11.18 -2.92
N LEU A 44 -9.75 10.70 -3.86
CA LEU A 44 -10.98 11.35 -4.29
C LEU A 44 -12.19 10.50 -3.90
N SER A 45 -13.25 11.17 -3.46
CA SER A 45 -14.54 10.49 -3.18
C SER A 45 -15.16 9.93 -4.47
N SER A 46 -15.73 8.73 -4.37
CA SER A 46 -16.57 8.03 -5.35
C SER A 46 -18.03 7.95 -4.89
N GLY A 47 -18.51 8.92 -4.11
CA GLY A 47 -19.79 8.83 -3.42
C GLY A 47 -19.55 8.60 -1.94
N GLU A 48 -19.66 7.36 -1.46
CA GLU A 48 -19.52 7.04 -0.03
C GLU A 48 -18.08 6.67 0.38
N GLU A 49 -17.22 6.35 -0.58
CA GLU A 49 -15.86 5.87 -0.34
C GLU A 49 -14.81 6.76 -0.98
N TYR A 50 -13.69 6.96 -0.29
CA TYR A 50 -12.52 7.66 -0.81
C TYR A 50 -11.56 6.65 -1.43
N THR A 51 -11.20 6.88 -2.69
CA THR A 51 -10.33 5.97 -3.45
C THR A 51 -9.27 6.73 -4.23
N CYS A 52 -8.13 6.09 -4.47
CA CYS A 52 -7.06 6.67 -5.27
C CYS A 52 -7.47 6.73 -6.74
N LYS A 53 -7.67 7.95 -7.25
CA LYS A 53 -8.05 8.22 -8.64
C LYS A 53 -7.07 9.15 -9.31
N GLN A 54 -7.06 9.14 -10.64
CA GLN A 54 -6.31 10.12 -11.42
C GLN A 54 -6.79 11.54 -11.10
N ASP A 55 -5.84 12.41 -10.79
CA ASP A 55 -6.11 13.83 -10.62
C ASP A 55 -6.54 14.40 -11.98
N PRO A 56 -7.77 14.94 -12.12
CA PRO A 56 -8.23 15.44 -13.42
C PRO A 56 -7.46 16.69 -13.89
N GLY A 57 -6.60 17.26 -13.05
CA GLY A 57 -5.98 18.57 -13.31
C GLY A 57 -7.01 19.71 -13.28
N PRO A 58 -6.57 20.96 -13.49
CA PRO A 58 -7.47 22.10 -13.71
C PRO A 58 -8.17 22.07 -15.08
#